data_AF-A0A2T1N4X1-F1
#
_entry.id   AF-A0A2T1N4X1-F1
#
_cell.length_a   1.000
_cell.length_b   1.000
_cell.length_c   1.000
_cell.angle_alpha   90.00
_cell.angle_beta   90.00
_cell.angle_gamma   90.00
#
_symmetry.space_group_name_H-M   'P 1'
#
loop_
_entity.id
_entity.type
_entity.pdbx_description
1 polymer ?
#
loop_
_entity_poly.entity_id
_entity_poly.type
_entity_poly.pdbx_seq_one_letter_code
_entity_poly.pdbx_strand_id
1 'polypeptide(L)'
;MKKTLIILGLISAILSAVLSVLPVFKLAIFPGILALLCGIGALILAKKQVSSTQTIQLIFLIVILSFSLSLYKTIFTKVEVGNTEDLEQREVEKVEEAKEELLNIEITE
;
A
#
# COMPACT_ATOMS: atom_id res chain seq x y z
N MET A 1 -7.35 2.98 -27.49
CA MET A 1 -6.06 2.56 -26.89
C MET A 1 -5.42 3.63 -26.00
N LYS A 2 -5.29 4.90 -26.42
CA LYS A 2 -4.70 5.95 -25.54
C LYS A 2 -5.58 6.30 -24.34
N LYS A 3 -6.88 6.52 -24.59
CA LYS A 3 -7.85 6.92 -23.55
C LYS A 3 -8.04 5.82 -22.49
N THR A 4 -8.03 4.55 -22.89
CA THR A 4 -8.19 3.41 -21.98
C THR A 4 -7.01 3.27 -21.01
N LEU A 5 -5.77 3.47 -21.47
CA LEU A 5 -4.58 3.52 -20.62
C LEU A 5 -4.61 4.72 -19.65
N ILE A 6 -5.06 5.89 -20.12
CA ILE A 6 -5.18 7.08 -19.27
C ILE A 6 -6.25 6.87 -18.18
N ILE A 7 -7.42 6.34 -18.55
CA ILE A 7 -8.52 6.08 -17.62
C ILE A 7 -8.11 5.03 -16.58
N LEU A 8 -7.46 3.95 -17.01
CA LEU A 8 -6.99 2.90 -16.09
C LEU A 8 -5.90 3.41 -15.14
N GLY A 9 -4.96 4.21 -15.64
CA GLY A 9 -3.93 4.86 -14.82
C GLY A 9 -4.52 5.86 -13.83
N LEU A 10 -5.56 6.62 -14.23
CA LEU A 10 -6.24 7.58 -13.37
C LEU A 10 -6.97 6.88 -12.21
N ILE A 11 -7.70 5.79 -12.51
CA ILE A 11 -8.39 5.00 -11.49
C ILE A 11 -7.39 4.39 -10.51
N SER A 12 -6.29 3.83 -11.03
CA SER A 12 -5.22 3.26 -10.19
C SER A 12 -4.55 4.33 -9.30
N ALA A 13 -4.36 5.54 -9.81
CA ALA A 13 -3.81 6.66 -9.05
C ALA A 13 -4.75 7.11 -7.92
N ILE A 14 -6.05 7.24 -8.20
CA ILE A 14 -7.06 7.58 -7.20
C ILE A 14 -7.10 6.49 -6.11
N LEU A 15 -7.11 5.23 -6.50
CA LEU A 15 -7.13 4.10 -5.57
C LEU A 15 -5.86 4.07 -4.69
N SER A 16 -4.69 4.36 -5.27
CA SER A 16 -3.43 4.50 -4.55
C SER A 16 -3.46 5.66 -3.56
N ALA A 17 -4.02 6.81 -3.93
CA ALA A 17 -4.10 7.98 -3.06
C ALA A 17 -4.99 7.70 -1.84
N VAL A 18 -6.15 7.06 -2.05
CA VAL A 18 -7.07 6.69 -0.96
C VAL A 18 -6.42 5.67 -0.03
N LEU A 19 -5.78 4.61 -0.56
CA LEU A 19 -5.11 3.59 0.25
C LEU A 19 -3.88 4.13 0.99
N SER A 20 -3.22 5.18 0.49
CA SER A 20 -2.07 5.82 1.14
C SER A 20 -2.45 6.56 2.43
N VAL A 21 -3.66 7.15 2.47
CA VAL A 21 -4.16 7.85 3.65
C VAL A 21 -4.67 6.88 4.72
N LEU A 22 -4.93 5.62 4.37
CA LEU A 22 -5.39 4.57 5.28
C LEU A 22 -4.21 3.92 6.04
N PRO A 23 -4.40 3.39 7.27
CA PRO A 23 -3.33 2.67 8.01
C PRO A 23 -2.79 1.44 7.29
N VAL A 24 -3.48 0.95 6.26
CA VAL A 24 -3.05 -0.16 5.37
C VAL A 24 -2.15 0.30 4.21
N PHE A 25 -1.43 1.42 4.35
CA PHE A 25 -0.67 2.07 3.28
C PHE A 25 0.33 1.15 2.55
N LYS A 26 0.79 0.05 3.19
CA LYS A 26 1.65 -0.95 2.54
C LYS A 26 0.99 -1.56 1.28
N LEU A 27 -0.34 -1.68 1.26
CA LEU A 27 -1.11 -2.16 0.10
C LEU A 27 -1.21 -1.10 -1.01
N ALA A 28 -1.00 0.18 -0.71
CA ALA A 28 -1.06 1.28 -1.67
C ALA A 28 0.11 1.28 -2.68
N ILE A 29 1.21 0.60 -2.36
CA ILE A 29 2.41 0.53 -3.21
C ILE A 29 2.09 -0.16 -4.54
N PHE A 30 1.28 -1.22 -4.52
CA PHE A 30 0.93 -2.00 -5.70
C PHE A 30 0.15 -1.18 -6.76
N PRO A 31 -1.00 -0.54 -6.43
CA PRO A 31 -1.69 0.34 -7.37
C PRO A 31 -0.88 1.60 -7.72
N GLY A 32 0.02 2.06 -6.84
CA GLY A 32 0.91 3.20 -7.10
C GLY A 32 1.94 2.92 -8.20
N ILE A 33 2.62 1.77 -8.15
CA ILE A 33 3.58 1.35 -9.20
C ILE A 33 2.86 1.15 -10.53
N LEU A 34 1.67 0.53 -10.49
CA LEU A 34 0.85 0.32 -11.68
C LEU A 34 0.42 1.64 -12.33
N ALA A 35 0.02 2.62 -11.52
CA ALA A 35 -0.34 3.96 -11.98
C ALA A 35 0.85 4.70 -12.60
N LEU A 36 2.05 4.57 -12.01
CA LEU A 36 3.28 5.14 -12.54
C LEU A 36 3.62 4.58 -13.92
N LEU A 37 3.62 3.25 -14.07
CA LEU A 37 3.89 2.60 -15.35
C LEU A 37 2.87 3.00 -16.42
N CYS A 38 1.59 3.07 -16.05
CA CYS A 38 0.53 3.47 -16.96
C CYS A 38 0.62 4.96 -17.35
N GLY A 39 1.01 5.84 -16.42
CA GLY A 39 1.25 7.25 -16.67
C GLY A 39 2.46 7.50 -17.59
N ILE A 40 3.56 6.79 -17.38
CA ILE A 40 4.76 6.85 -18.24
C ILE A 40 4.42 6.32 -19.65
N GLY A 41 3.70 5.20 -19.74
CA GLY A 41 3.22 4.66 -21.02
C GLY A 41 2.32 5.65 -21.77
N ALA A 42 1.43 6.35 -21.06
CA ALA A 42 0.58 7.39 -21.63
C ALA A 42 1.39 8.62 -22.11
N LEU A 43 2.43 9.04 -21.38
CA LEU A 43 3.36 10.12 -21.76
C LEU A 43 4.04 9.83 -23.10
N ILE A 44 4.61 8.63 -23.26
CA ILE A 44 5.33 8.22 -24.47
C ILE A 44 4.37 8.20 -25.67
N LEU A 45 3.13 7.74 -25.46
CA LEU A 45 2.12 7.63 -26.51
C LEU A 45 1.50 8.99 -26.90
N ALA A 46 1.49 9.96 -26.00
CA ALA A 46 1.08 11.34 -26.24
C ALA A 46 2.16 12.14 -26.96
N LYS A 47 3.45 11.88 -26.68
CA LYS A 47 4.56 12.46 -27.43
C LYS A 47 4.52 12.11 -28.94
N LYS A 48 3.92 10.96 -29.29
CA LYS A 48 3.82 10.44 -30.67
C LYS A 48 2.66 11.05 -31.49
N GLN A 49 1.68 11.71 -30.86
CA GLN A 49 0.62 12.45 -31.54
C GLN A 49 0.48 13.79 -30.84
N VAL A 50 0.84 14.88 -31.51
CA VAL A 50 0.73 16.28 -31.07
C VAL A 50 -0.66 16.55 -30.48
N SER A 51 -0.85 16.21 -29.21
CA SER A 51 -2.12 16.26 -28.50
C SER A 51 -1.82 16.75 -27.10
N SER A 52 -2.69 17.66 -26.64
CA SER A 52 -2.48 18.44 -25.42
C SER A 52 -2.05 17.55 -24.25
N THR A 53 -0.83 17.77 -23.77
CA THR A 53 -0.22 17.04 -22.64
C THR A 53 -0.76 17.50 -21.29
N GLN A 54 -1.69 18.46 -21.26
CA GLN A 54 -2.26 19.04 -20.04
C GLN A 54 -2.83 17.99 -19.08
N THR A 55 -3.53 16.97 -19.61
CA THR A 55 -4.09 15.89 -18.79
C THR A 55 -3.00 15.04 -18.13
N ILE A 56 -1.89 14.85 -18.82
CA ILE A 56 -0.78 14.02 -18.34
C ILE A 56 0.05 14.77 -17.30
N GLN A 57 0.19 16.09 -17.49
CA GLN A 57 0.80 16.99 -16.51
C GLN A 57 0.00 17.02 -15.19
N LEU A 58 -1.34 16.99 -15.26
CA LEU A 58 -2.21 16.84 -14.09
C LEU A 58 -2.00 15.49 -13.37
N ILE A 59 -1.91 14.39 -14.11
CA ILE A 59 -1.63 13.06 -13.53
C ILE A 59 -0.27 13.07 -12.82
N PHE A 60 0.75 13.65 -13.45
CA PHE A 60 2.09 13.72 -12.86
C PHE A 60 2.11 14.55 -11.57
N LEU A 61 1.37 15.67 -11.56
CA LEU A 61 1.20 16.49 -10.37
C LEU A 61 0.56 15.71 -9.21
N ILE A 62 -0.52 14.97 -9.48
CA ILE A 62 -1.24 14.15 -8.50
C ILE A 62 -0.35 13.02 -7.95
N VAL A 63 0.45 12.40 -8.81
CA VAL A 63 1.40 11.34 -8.42
C VAL A 63 2.50 11.90 -7.50
N ILE A 64 3.11 13.03 -7.86
CA ILE A 64 4.13 13.67 -7.01
C ILE A 64 3.55 14.05 -5.65
N LEU A 65 2.35 14.64 -5.63
CA LEU A 65 1.69 15.04 -4.38
C LEU A 65 1.40 13.83 -3.49
N SER A 66 0.88 12.75 -4.07
CA SER A 66 0.63 11.49 -3.36
C SER A 66 1.92 10.87 -2.83
N PHE A 67 2.99 10.92 -3.61
CA PHE A 67 4.30 10.38 -3.23
C PHE A 67 4.93 11.18 -2.08
N SER A 68 4.81 12.51 -2.09
CA SER A 68 5.25 13.36 -0.98
C SER A 68 4.47 13.07 0.31
N LEU A 69 3.15 12.87 0.23
CA LEU A 69 2.36 12.46 1.40
C LEU A 69 2.75 11.08 1.92
N SER A 70 2.97 10.10 1.02
CA SER A 70 3.44 8.77 1.41
C SER A 70 4.81 8.79 2.06
N LEU A 71 5.76 9.58 1.53
CA LEU A 71 7.09 9.77 2.11
C LEU A 71 6.99 10.43 3.48
N TYR A 72 6.18 11.48 3.62
CA TYR A 72 5.95 12.14 4.91
C TYR A 72 5.39 11.16 5.94
N LYS A 73 4.35 10.40 5.58
CA LYS A 73 3.84 9.33 6.45
C LYS A 73 4.89 8.28 6.76
N THR A 74 5.68 7.83 5.78
CA THR A 74 6.70 6.80 6.00
C THR A 74 7.77 7.24 7.00
N ILE A 75 8.16 8.51 6.98
CA ILE A 75 9.20 9.06 7.86
C ILE A 75 8.64 9.47 9.23
N PHE A 76 7.44 10.05 9.27
CA PHE A 76 6.87 10.65 10.49
C PHE A 76 5.81 9.80 11.18
N THR A 77 5.21 8.82 10.50
CA THR A 77 4.33 7.83 11.14
C THR A 77 5.22 6.73 11.68
N LYS A 78 5.41 6.69 13.00
CA LYS A 78 5.74 5.42 13.65
C LYS A 78 4.65 4.47 13.22
N VAL A 79 5.01 3.42 12.48
CA VAL A 79 4.09 2.32 12.23
C VAL A 79 3.77 1.80 13.61
N GLU A 80 2.66 2.23 14.20
CA GLU A 80 1.97 1.45 15.22
C GLU A 80 1.57 0.17 14.49
N VAL A 81 2.52 -0.75 14.41
CA VAL A 81 2.24 -2.17 14.43
C VAL A 81 1.29 -2.32 15.61
N GLY A 82 0.02 -2.62 15.31
CA GLY A 82 -1.01 -2.75 16.32
C GLY A 82 -0.45 -3.58 17.47
N ASN A 83 -0.38 -2.93 18.63
CA ASN A 83 0.16 -3.40 19.90
C ASN A 83 0.84 -4.79 19.83
N THR A 84 2.09 -4.85 19.35
CA THR A 84 2.86 -6.11 19.30
C THR A 84 3.02 -6.74 20.68
N GLU A 85 2.86 -5.94 21.75
CA GLU A 85 2.80 -6.40 23.14
C GLU A 85 1.64 -7.39 23.38
N ASP A 86 0.47 -7.20 22.76
CA ASP A 86 -0.65 -8.13 22.91
C ASP A 86 -0.41 -9.46 22.18
N LEU A 87 0.38 -9.44 21.10
CA LEU A 87 0.77 -10.65 20.37
C LEU A 87 1.84 -11.42 21.14
N GLU A 88 2.84 -10.73 21.70
CA GLU A 88 3.85 -11.33 22.58
C GLU A 88 3.21 -11.92 23.85
N GLN A 89 2.25 -11.22 24.46
CA GLN A 89 1.51 -11.74 25.62
C GLN A 89 0.70 -12.99 25.28
N ARG A 90 0.02 -13.01 24.12
CA ARG A 90 -0.71 -14.20 23.65
C ARG A 90 0.21 -15.38 23.32
N GLU A 91 1.41 -15.12 22.83
CA GLU A 91 2.41 -16.18 22.61
C GLU A 91 2.90 -16.76 23.94
N VAL A 92 3.19 -15.92 24.94
CA VAL A 92 3.58 -16.37 26.29
C VAL A 92 2.44 -17.14 26.95
N GLU A 93 1.21 -16.63 26.88
CA GLU A 93 0.01 -17.29 27.43
C GLU A 93 -0.19 -18.68 26.79
N LYS A 94 -0.07 -18.80 25.46
CA LYS A 94 -0.14 -20.10 24.76
C LYS A 94 0.98 -21.06 25.13
N VAL A 95 2.19 -20.57 25.37
CA VAL A 95 3.31 -21.42 25.80
C VAL A 95 3.07 -21.92 27.22
N GLU A 96 2.56 -21.07 28.10
CA GLU A 96 2.28 -21.45 29.48
C GLU A 96 1.07 -22.40 29.57
N GLU A 97 0.01 -22.14 28.80
CA GLU A 97 -1.15 -23.03 28.63
C GLU A 97 -0.72 -24.40 28.10
N ALA A 98 0.14 -24.45 27.06
CA ALA A 98 0.67 -25.71 26.55
C ALA A 98 1.53 -26.45 27.58
N LYS A 99 2.29 -25.76 28.43
CA LYS A 99 3.04 -26.39 29.53
C LYS A 99 2.11 -26.93 30.61
N GLU A 100 1.08 -26.18 31.00
CA GLU A 100 0.09 -26.65 31.96
C GLU A 100 -0.68 -27.84 31.43
N GLU A 101 -1.09 -27.81 30.16
CA GLU A 101 -1.67 -28.98 29.49
C GLU A 101 -0.73 -30.18 29.57
N LEU A 102 0.56 -30.01 29.21
CA LEU A 102 1.55 -31.09 29.29
C LEU A 102 1.79 -31.61 30.72
N LEU A 103 1.73 -30.75 31.74
CA LEU A 103 1.87 -31.10 33.15
C LEU A 103 0.63 -31.82 33.70
N ASN A 104 -0.56 -31.46 33.20
CA ASN A 104 -1.83 -32.10 33.54
C ASN A 104 -2.17 -33.32 32.67
N ILE A 105 -1.33 -33.67 31.70
CA ILE A 105 -1.44 -34.98 31.04
C ILE A 105 -1.07 -36.05 32.07
N GLU A 106 -2.09 -36.67 32.66
CA GLU A 106 -1.94 -37.94 33.35
C GLU A 106 -1.54 -39.01 32.33
N ILE A 107 -0.25 -39.36 32.33
CA ILE A 107 0.27 -40.48 31.55
C ILE A 107 -0.31 -41.75 32.18
N THR A 108 -1.42 -42.23 31.65
CA THR A 108 -1.98 -43.55 31.99
C THR A 108 -1.12 -44.61 31.30
N GLU A 109 -0.57 -45.53 32.09
CA GLU A 109 0.22 -46.69 31.65
C GLU A 109 -0.65 -47.77 31.00
#